data_AF-A0A0E3NMT6-F1
#
_entry.id   AF-A0A0E3NMT6-F1
#
_cell.length_a   1.000
_cell.length_b   1.000
_cell.length_c   1.000
_cell.angle_alpha   90.00
_cell.angle_beta   90.00
_cell.angle_gamma   90.00
#
_symmetry.space_group_name_H-M   'P 1'
#
loop_
_entity.id
_entity.type
_entity.pdbx_description
1 polymer ?
#
loop_
_entity_poly.entity_id
_entity_poly.type
_entity_poly.pdbx_seq_one_letter_code
_entity_poly.pdbx_strand_id
1 'polypeptide(L)' 'MKFQKLLNSGESETLEFKEKFDDRTVESAVAFANAKGGMILRGVSGAGQKEEK' A
#
# COMPACT_ATOMS: atom_id res chain seq x y z
N MET A 1 -5.33 -15.26 6.09
CA MET A 1 -5.36 -13.77 6.05
C MET A 1 -6.73 -13.35 5.52
N LYS A 2 -7.46 -12.46 6.20
CA LYS A 2 -8.77 -11.98 5.70
C LYS A 2 -8.56 -10.63 5.03
N PHE A 3 -8.88 -10.53 3.73
CA PHE A 3 -8.69 -9.31 2.93
C PHE A 3 -9.34 -8.07 3.58
N GLN A 4 -10.54 -8.24 4.14
CA GLN A 4 -11.25 -7.18 4.88
C GLN A 4 -10.42 -6.58 6.03
N LYS A 5 -9.60 -7.39 6.72
CA LYS A 5 -8.78 -6.92 7.83
C LYS A 5 -7.65 -5.98 7.37
N LEU A 6 -7.12 -6.21 6.16
CA LEU A 6 -6.08 -5.36 5.58
C LEU A 6 -6.68 -4.02 5.18
N LEU A 7 -7.83 -4.03 4.49
CA LEU A 7 -8.53 -2.81 4.14
C LEU A 7 -8.87 -1.96 5.38
N ASN A 8 -9.32 -2.61 6.46
CA ASN A 8 -9.64 -1.94 7.70
C ASN A 8 -8.42 -1.43 8.48
N SER A 9 -7.24 -2.04 8.32
CA SER A 9 -6.02 -1.57 8.98
C SER A 9 -5.42 -0.33 8.30
N GLY A 10 -5.74 -0.11 7.03
CA GLY A 10 -5.14 0.96 6.23
C GLY A 10 -3.69 0.65 5.84
N GLU A 11 -3.02 1.64 5.26
CA GLU A 11 -1.61 1.57 4.89
C GLU A 11 -0.68 1.52 6.11
N SER A 12 0.51 0.95 5.93
CA SER A 12 1.57 0.84 6.93
C SER A 12 2.95 0.74 6.27
N GLU A 13 4.02 0.69 7.06
CA GLU A 13 5.40 0.49 6.55
C GLU A 13 5.58 -0.75 5.67
N THR A 14 4.67 -1.72 5.71
CA THR A 14 4.73 -2.98 4.94
C THR A 14 3.47 -3.22 4.10
N LEU A 15 2.57 -2.24 4.01
CA LEU A 15 1.29 -2.36 3.31
C LEU A 15 0.95 -1.05 2.62
N GLU A 16 0.94 -1.03 1.29
CA GLU A 16 0.59 0.16 0.51
C GLU A 16 -0.58 -0.16 -0.43
N PHE A 17 -1.47 0.81 -0.60
CA PHE A 17 -2.66 0.70 -1.43
C PHE A 17 -2.52 1.62 -2.64
N LYS A 18 -2.69 1.04 -3.84
CA LYS A 18 -2.66 1.79 -5.09
C LYS A 18 -3.90 1.51 -5.91
N GLU A 19 -4.47 2.55 -6.52
CA GLU A 19 -5.59 2.37 -7.44
C GLU A 19 -5.13 1.81 -8.79
N LYS A 20 -3.98 2.29 -9.28
CA LYS A 20 -3.40 1.95 -10.58
C LYS A 20 -1.96 1.46 -10.44
N PHE A 21 -1.47 0.78 -11.45
CA PHE A 21 -0.06 0.45 -11.57
C PHE A 21 0.64 1.53 -12.39
N ASP A 22 1.58 2.21 -11.76
CA ASP A 22 2.37 3.32 -12.28
C ASP A 22 3.82 3.20 -11.80
N ASP A 23 4.68 4.14 -12.21
CA ASP A 23 6.11 4.13 -11.84
C ASP A 23 6.31 4.14 -10.32
N ARG A 24 5.43 4.84 -9.58
CA ARG A 24 5.43 4.84 -8.11
C ARG A 24 5.19 3.45 -7.54
N THR A 25 4.50 2.57 -8.25
CA THR A 25 4.32 1.17 -7.82
C THR A 25 5.64 0.41 -7.84
N VAL A 26 6.48 0.67 -8.85
CA VAL A 26 7.81 0.07 -8.96
C VAL A 26 8.73 0.62 -7.87
N GLU A 27 8.67 1.94 -7.61
CA GLU A 27 9.41 2.57 -6.51
C GLU A 27 9.06 1.95 -5.15
N SER A 28 7.78 1.78 -4.85
CA SER A 28 7.33 1.11 -3.61
C SER A 28 7.81 -0.33 -3.53
N ALA A 29 7.82 -1.07 -4.64
CA ALA A 29 8.31 -2.44 -4.66
C ALA A 29 9.82 -2.49 -4.35
N VAL A 30 10.60 -1.57 -4.91
CA VAL A 30 12.04 -1.43 -4.61
C VAL A 30 12.25 -1.02 -3.15
N ALA A 31 11.47 -0.07 -2.63
CA ALA A 31 11.53 0.35 -1.24
C ALA A 31 11.25 -0.79 -0.26
N PHE A 32 10.19 -1.59 -0.52
CA PHE A 32 9.89 -2.78 0.26
C PHE A 32 10.98 -3.85 0.17
N ALA A 33 11.53 -4.10 -1.03
CA ALA A 33 12.61 -5.07 -1.21
C ALA A 33 13.87 -4.70 -0.41
N ASN A 34 14.17 -3.40 -0.29
CA ASN A 34 15.32 -2.90 0.46
C ASN A 34 15.07 -2.70 1.97
N ALA A 35 13.82 -2.82 2.43
CA ALA A 35 13.45 -2.65 3.83
C ALA A 35 13.12 -4.01 4.49
N LYS A 36 11.91 -4.17 5.03
CA LYS A 36 11.45 -5.40 5.71
C LYS A 36 10.61 -6.30 4.79
N GLY A 37 10.55 -5.99 3.50
CA GLY A 37 9.51 -6.52 2.60
C GLY A 37 8.17 -5.80 2.80
N GLY A 38 7.18 -6.18 2.01
CA GLY A 38 5.86 -5.58 2.08
C GLY A 38 4.90 -6.10 1.02
N MET A 39 3.68 -5.55 1.03
CA MET A 39 2.61 -5.92 0.12
C MET A 39 1.97 -4.66 -0.48
N ILE A 40 1.82 -4.66 -1.81
CA ILE A 40 1.10 -3.62 -2.53
C ILE A 40 -0.25 -4.18 -2.97
N LEU A 41 -1.35 -3.60 -2.49
CA LEU A 41 -2.70 -3.95 -2.93
C LEU A 41 -3.16 -2.99 -4.02
N ARG A 42 -3.43 -3.53 -5.22
CA ARG A 42 -3.92 -2.76 -6.37
C ARG A 42 -5.45 -2.74 -6.46
N GLY A 43 -6.00 -1.67 -7.04
CA GLY A 43 -7.44 -1.46 -7.23
C GLY A 43 -8.17 -0.94 -6.00
N VAL A 44 -7.44 -0.41 -5.00
CA VAL A 44 -8.03 0.17 -3.79
C VAL A 44 -8.06 1.69 -3.95
N SER A 45 -9.26 2.23 -4.20
CA SER A 45 -9.51 3.67 -4.29
C SER A 45 -9.73 4.29 -2.91
N GLY A 46 -9.25 5.52 -2.68
CA GLY A 46 -9.48 6.26 -1.43
C GLY A 46 -8.55 5.90 -0.27
N ALA A 47 -7.56 5.05 -0.50
CA ALA A 47 -6.57 4.66 0.49
C ALA A 47 -5.59 5.76 0.92
N GLY A 48 -5.39 6.77 0.06
CA GLY A 48 -4.47 7.89 0.29
C GLY A 48 -5.10 9.10 1.00
N GLN A 49 -6.28 8.97 1.61
CA GLN A 49 -6.89 10.06 2.39
C GLN A 49 -6.78 9.78 3.89
N LYS A 50 -5.56 9.90 4.41
CA LYS A 50 -5.40 10.45 5.76
C LYS A 50 -4.89 11.86 5.55
N GLU A 51 -5.79 12.83 5.68
CA GLU A 51 -5.42 14.22 5.91
C GLU A 51 -4.45 14.26 7.10
N GLU A 52 -3.22 14.65 6.82
CA GLU A 52 -2.28 15.13 7.82
C GLU A 52 -2.95 16.33 8.50
N LYS A 53 -3.21 16.20 9.81
CA LYS A 53 -3.70 17.29 10.66
C LYS A 53 -2.52 17.89 11.42
#